data_AF-A0A6H5KVL3-F1
#
_entry.id   AF-A0A6H5KVL3-F1
#
_cell.length_a   1.000
_cell.length_b   1.000
_cell.length_c   1.000
_cell.angle_alpha   90.00
_cell.angle_beta   90.00
_cell.angle_gamma   90.00
#
_symmetry.space_group_name_H-M   'P 1'
#
loop_
_entity.id
_entity.type
_entity.pdbx_description
1 polymer ?
#
loop_
_entity_poly.entity_id
_entity_poly.type
_entity_poly.pdbx_seq_one_letter_code
_entity_poly.pdbx_strand_id
1 'polypeptide(L)'
;MKPDGRSLNQAVGVDAGQCTLPHPQRGIDWLHSRQRGRTCLYMVDVYSLDSKEQQRVAKALRQALGEDVEVSSPTPLLRSELKGIKLREDGRGGGRLILLCHYNEGRVLLTDEDGMYNDFIMEACKVTGGNVFVALAPVSTSATSLANETLVTALAYSGGQQGLLSIHMQKRFLTWNKAPSEAQVECLRAALDGSMEPLSVPESVLEHSEGRQGGRASFCNIL
;
A
#
# COMPACT_ATOMS: atom_id res chain seq x y z
N MET A 1 20.74 0.02 -71.77
CA MET A 1 19.90 -0.60 -72.82
C MET A 1 18.64 -1.13 -72.16
N LYS A 2 17.45 -0.65 -72.57
CA LYS A 2 16.16 -1.32 -72.37
C LYS A 2 15.91 -2.28 -73.55
N PRO A 3 15.10 -3.33 -73.36
CA PRO A 3 13.69 -3.32 -73.83
C PRO A 3 12.75 -3.84 -72.72
N ASP A 4 11.52 -3.35 -72.48
CA ASP A 4 10.31 -3.12 -73.29
C ASP A 4 9.48 -4.37 -73.65
N GLY A 5 8.19 -4.35 -73.26
CA GLY A 5 7.09 -5.17 -73.78
C GLY A 5 6.33 -5.97 -72.71
N ARG A 6 5.33 -5.39 -72.01
CA ARG A 6 3.85 -5.47 -72.24
C ARG A 6 3.31 -6.91 -72.41
N SER A 7 2.12 -7.33 -71.97
CA SER A 7 1.07 -7.02 -70.96
C SER A 7 -0.17 -7.82 -71.41
N LEU A 8 -1.02 -8.25 -70.47
CA LEU A 8 -2.49 -8.40 -70.53
C LEU A 8 -3.13 -9.79 -70.25
N ASN A 9 -4.15 -9.67 -69.37
CA ASN A 9 -5.37 -10.47 -69.17
C ASN A 9 -5.28 -11.71 -68.25
N GLN A 10 -6.24 -12.01 -67.36
CA GLN A 10 -7.41 -11.35 -66.77
C GLN A 10 -7.99 -12.38 -65.78
N ALA A 11 -8.41 -11.95 -64.57
CA ALA A 11 -9.45 -12.54 -63.69
C ALA A 11 -9.33 -11.79 -62.34
N VAL A 12 -10.11 -10.74 -62.03
CA VAL A 12 -11.55 -10.66 -61.68
C VAL A 12 -11.92 -11.34 -60.36
N GLY A 13 -12.17 -10.49 -59.35
CA GLY A 13 -13.10 -10.67 -58.20
C GLY A 13 -12.60 -11.58 -57.06
N VAL A 14 -12.85 -11.34 -55.77
CA VAL A 14 -13.81 -10.47 -55.07
C VAL A 14 -13.29 -10.26 -53.62
N ASP A 15 -13.26 -8.99 -53.22
CA ASP A 15 -13.50 -8.34 -51.92
C ASP A 15 -13.19 -8.92 -50.51
N ALA A 16 -12.98 -7.91 -49.64
CA ALA A 16 -13.22 -7.84 -48.19
C ALA A 16 -12.16 -8.40 -47.22
N GLY A 17 -11.42 -7.47 -46.59
CA GLY A 17 -10.68 -7.76 -45.35
C GLY A 17 -9.63 -6.73 -44.95
N GLN A 18 -9.94 -5.43 -44.96
CA GLN A 18 -9.08 -4.42 -44.32
C GLN A 18 -9.08 -4.61 -42.80
N CYS A 19 -8.02 -5.21 -42.25
CA CYS A 19 -7.65 -5.05 -40.84
C CYS A 19 -6.50 -4.05 -40.74
N THR A 20 -6.84 -2.76 -40.83
CA THR A 20 -5.97 -1.68 -40.37
C THR A 20 -5.85 -1.76 -38.84
N LEU A 21 -4.64 -2.05 -38.37
CA LEU A 21 -4.26 -1.97 -36.95
C LEU A 21 -4.39 -0.52 -36.47
N PRO A 22 -5.17 -0.22 -35.40
CA PRO A 22 -5.16 1.12 -34.83
C PRO A 22 -3.93 1.31 -33.93
N HIS A 23 -3.26 2.45 -34.11
CA HIS A 23 -2.38 3.06 -33.12
C HIS A 23 -3.06 3.15 -31.74
N PRO A 24 -2.35 2.97 -30.63
CA PRO A 24 -2.87 3.32 -29.31
C PRO A 24 -2.84 4.84 -29.17
N GLN A 25 -3.89 5.51 -29.64
CA GLN A 25 -4.20 6.88 -29.25
C GLN A 25 -4.76 6.88 -27.83
N ARG A 26 -4.09 7.65 -26.97
CA ARG A 26 -4.55 8.31 -25.74
C ARG A 26 -6.03 8.08 -25.40
N GLY A 27 -6.29 7.31 -24.34
CA GLY A 27 -7.53 7.34 -23.58
C GLY A 27 -7.36 8.19 -22.32
N ILE A 28 -7.29 9.52 -22.48
CA ILE A 28 -7.60 10.46 -21.39
C ILE A 28 -9.10 10.74 -21.54
N ASP A 29 -9.94 9.85 -21.01
CA ASP A 29 -11.39 10.03 -20.94
C ASP A 29 -11.86 9.96 -19.48
N TRP A 30 -11.28 10.81 -18.62
CA TRP A 30 -11.77 11.05 -17.25
C TRP A 30 -12.32 12.46 -17.04
N LEU A 31 -12.53 13.22 -18.12
CA LEU A 31 -13.22 14.50 -18.08
C LEU A 31 -14.59 14.34 -18.72
N HIS A 32 -15.60 13.94 -17.94
CA HIS A 32 -16.95 14.50 -17.95
C HIS A 32 -17.89 13.71 -17.02
N SER A 33 -17.68 13.83 -15.71
CA SER A 33 -18.78 13.71 -14.74
C SER A 33 -18.53 14.63 -13.55
N ARG A 34 -18.74 15.93 -13.78
CA ARG A 34 -18.93 16.89 -12.70
C ARG A 34 -20.37 16.76 -12.21
N GLN A 35 -20.59 15.87 -11.26
CA GLN A 35 -21.60 16.08 -10.22
C GLN A 35 -20.90 16.34 -8.90
N ARG A 36 -21.45 17.28 -8.12
CA ARG A 36 -20.91 17.77 -6.85
C ARG A 36 -20.88 16.64 -5.81
N GLY A 37 -19.79 15.89 -5.81
CA GLY A 37 -19.28 15.13 -4.68
C GLY A 37 -17.76 15.26 -4.76
N ARG A 38 -17.08 15.50 -3.65
CA ARG A 38 -15.62 15.42 -3.64
C ARG A 38 -15.24 14.00 -4.07
N THR A 39 -14.85 13.80 -5.32
CA THR A 39 -14.25 12.54 -5.78
C THR A 39 -12.86 12.52 -5.20
N CYS A 40 -12.76 11.98 -4.00
CA CYS A 40 -11.48 11.66 -3.43
C CYS A 40 -10.81 10.59 -4.29
N LEU A 41 -9.56 10.85 -4.70
CA LEU A 41 -8.79 9.97 -5.60
C LEU A 41 -8.08 8.86 -4.82
N TYR A 42 -7.78 9.09 -3.55
CA TYR A 42 -6.93 8.23 -2.73
C TYR A 42 -7.50 8.03 -1.34
N MET A 43 -7.34 6.83 -0.77
CA MET A 43 -7.83 6.54 0.56
C MET A 43 -6.71 6.06 1.48
N VAL A 44 -6.68 6.59 2.70
CA VAL A 44 -5.81 6.14 3.79
C VAL A 44 -6.66 5.67 4.95
N ASP A 45 -6.62 4.38 5.25
CA ASP A 45 -7.25 3.82 6.45
C ASP A 45 -6.23 3.77 7.59
N VAL A 46 -6.47 4.53 8.65
CA VAL A 46 -5.60 4.53 9.85
C VAL A 46 -6.17 3.54 10.86
N TYR A 47 -5.41 2.51 11.25
CA TYR A 47 -5.77 1.57 12.30
C TYR A 47 -4.90 1.78 13.55
N SER A 48 -5.50 1.68 14.73
CA SER A 48 -4.81 1.57 16.04
C SER A 48 -5.67 0.74 16.99
N LEU A 49 -5.07 0.33 18.12
CA LEU A 49 -5.78 -0.25 19.25
C LEU A 49 -6.50 0.81 20.10
N ASP A 50 -6.16 2.10 19.94
CA ASP A 50 -6.73 3.20 20.71
C ASP A 50 -7.40 4.25 19.79
N SER A 51 -8.66 4.57 20.09
CA SER A 51 -9.46 5.54 19.32
C SER A 51 -8.91 6.96 19.31
N LYS A 52 -8.35 7.43 20.43
CA LYS A 52 -7.83 8.80 20.54
C LYS A 52 -6.56 8.93 19.73
N GLU A 53 -5.69 7.90 19.78
CA GLU A 53 -4.48 7.84 18.96
C GLU A 53 -4.83 7.88 17.49
N GLN A 54 -5.74 7.01 17.07
CA GLN A 54 -6.17 6.89 15.69
C GLN A 54 -6.76 8.20 15.16
N GLN A 55 -7.62 8.87 15.94
CA GLN A 55 -8.20 10.16 15.56
C GLN A 55 -7.15 11.26 15.45
N ARG A 56 -6.18 11.29 16.37
CA ARG A 56 -5.08 12.26 16.33
C ARG A 56 -4.22 12.08 15.07
N VAL A 57 -3.88 10.83 14.74
CA VAL A 57 -3.07 10.51 13.55
C VAL A 57 -3.85 10.81 12.28
N ALA A 58 -5.11 10.39 12.21
CA ALA A 58 -5.97 10.70 11.07
C ALA A 58 -6.11 12.21 10.86
N LYS A 59 -6.25 13.00 11.93
CA LYS A 59 -6.25 14.47 11.84
C LYS A 59 -4.95 15.03 11.28
N ALA A 60 -3.80 14.55 11.76
CA ALA A 60 -2.50 14.99 11.26
C ALA A 60 -2.30 14.65 9.78
N LEU A 61 -2.74 13.46 9.34
CA LEU A 61 -2.66 13.04 7.95
C LEU A 61 -3.58 13.84 7.03
N ARG A 62 -4.82 14.15 7.45
CA ARG A 62 -5.71 15.03 6.66
C ARG A 62 -5.09 16.40 6.41
N GLN A 63 -4.40 16.94 7.42
CA GLN A 63 -3.72 18.22 7.30
C GLN A 63 -2.50 18.14 6.36
N ALA A 64 -1.79 17.02 6.37
CA ALA A 64 -0.55 16.84 5.62
C ALA A 64 -0.76 16.40 4.16
N LEU A 65 -1.75 15.55 3.90
CA LEU A 65 -1.96 14.93 2.59
C LEU A 65 -2.85 15.74 1.65
N GLY A 66 -3.68 16.67 2.16
CA GLY A 66 -4.54 17.52 1.33
C GLY A 66 -5.98 16.99 1.16
N GLU A 67 -6.77 17.69 0.34
CA GLU A 67 -8.20 17.38 0.14
C GLU A 67 -8.47 16.25 -0.86
N ASP A 68 -7.46 15.87 -1.65
CA ASP A 68 -7.50 14.79 -2.63
C ASP A 68 -7.40 13.39 -1.99
N VAL A 69 -7.03 13.33 -0.70
CA VAL A 69 -6.89 12.09 0.09
C VAL A 69 -7.93 12.01 1.20
N GLU A 70 -8.72 10.95 1.20
CA GLU A 70 -9.71 10.63 2.22
C GLU A 70 -9.01 9.81 3.29
N VAL A 71 -8.82 10.43 4.46
CA VAL A 71 -8.27 9.72 5.61
C VAL A 71 -9.41 9.22 6.48
N SER A 72 -9.57 7.90 6.52
CA SER A 72 -10.54 7.20 7.33
C SER A 72 -9.92 6.74 8.66
N SER A 73 -10.75 6.65 9.69
CA SER A 73 -10.38 6.09 10.99
C SER A 73 -11.46 5.07 11.40
N PRO A 74 -11.32 3.80 10.99
CA PRO A 74 -12.24 2.71 11.35
C PRO A 74 -12.38 2.50 12.85
N THR A 75 -13.24 1.57 13.29
CA THR A 75 -13.30 1.21 14.72
C THR A 75 -11.90 0.74 15.19
N PRO A 76 -11.44 1.17 16.38
CA PRO A 76 -10.17 0.69 16.93
C PRO A 76 -10.18 -0.83 17.03
N LEU A 77 -9.03 -1.43 16.74
CA LEU A 77 -8.88 -2.87 16.78
C LEU A 77 -8.78 -3.33 18.23
N LEU A 78 -9.48 -4.40 18.58
CA LEU A 78 -9.22 -5.12 19.81
C LEU A 78 -8.04 -6.07 19.59
N ARG A 79 -7.24 -6.31 20.64
CA ARG A 79 -6.12 -7.27 20.55
C ARG A 79 -6.58 -8.67 20.08
N SER A 80 -7.78 -9.09 20.49
CA SER A 80 -8.38 -10.35 20.06
C SER A 80 -8.79 -10.38 18.59
N GLU A 81 -9.02 -9.22 17.97
CA GLU A 81 -9.46 -9.10 16.58
C GLU A 81 -8.30 -9.06 15.58
N LEU A 82 -7.07 -8.82 16.07
CA LEU A 82 -5.88 -8.85 15.22
C LEU A 82 -5.64 -10.24 14.63
N LYS A 83 -5.97 -11.29 15.38
CA LYS A 83 -5.84 -12.67 14.93
C LYS A 83 -6.94 -13.01 13.92
N GLY A 84 -6.56 -13.42 12.72
CA GLY A 84 -7.52 -13.77 11.66
C GLY A 84 -8.38 -12.60 11.18
N ILE A 85 -7.88 -11.36 11.33
CA ILE A 85 -8.58 -10.15 10.91
C ILE A 85 -9.03 -10.22 9.45
N LYS A 86 -10.18 -9.61 9.16
CA LYS A 86 -10.70 -9.42 7.80
C LYS A 86 -10.91 -7.93 7.57
N LEU A 87 -10.05 -7.35 6.74
CA LEU A 87 -10.15 -5.94 6.39
C LEU A 87 -11.14 -5.80 5.24
N ARG A 88 -11.96 -4.75 5.28
CA ARG A 88 -12.94 -4.48 4.23
C ARG A 88 -12.21 -4.28 2.91
N GLU A 89 -12.58 -4.99 1.86
CA GLU A 89 -12.21 -4.67 0.49
C GLU A 89 -13.03 -3.45 0.04
N ASP A 90 -12.36 -2.39 -0.41
CA ASP A 90 -13.05 -1.23 -0.97
C ASP A 90 -12.92 -1.31 -2.49
N GLY A 91 -14.05 -1.51 -3.20
CA GLY A 91 -14.09 -1.68 -4.66
C GLY A 91 -13.85 -0.38 -5.44
N ARG A 92 -13.28 0.65 -4.80
CA ARG A 92 -12.93 1.92 -5.45
C ARG A 92 -11.63 1.76 -6.22
N GLY A 93 -11.61 2.25 -7.47
CA GLY A 93 -10.44 2.17 -8.35
C GLY A 93 -9.30 3.15 -8.03
N GLY A 94 -9.37 3.87 -6.90
CA GLY A 94 -8.33 4.79 -6.45
C GLY A 94 -7.27 4.11 -5.58
N GLY A 95 -6.09 4.71 -5.46
CA GLY A 95 -5.01 4.16 -4.63
C GLY A 95 -5.41 4.09 -3.16
N ARG A 96 -5.31 2.91 -2.55
CA ARG A 96 -5.62 2.67 -1.14
C ARG A 96 -4.36 2.33 -0.37
N LEU A 97 -4.20 2.96 0.79
CA LEU A 97 -3.12 2.71 1.73
C LEU A 97 -3.69 2.37 3.11
N ILE A 98 -3.13 1.36 3.76
CA ILE A 98 -3.43 1.03 5.14
C ILE A 98 -2.25 1.45 6.01
N LEU A 99 -2.53 2.25 7.03
CA LEU A 99 -1.55 2.69 8.02
C LEU A 99 -1.89 2.08 9.37
N LEU A 100 -1.06 1.17 9.85
CA LEU A 100 -1.10 0.71 11.24
C LEU A 100 -0.29 1.70 12.09
N CYS A 101 -0.94 2.42 13.00
CA CYS A 101 -0.28 3.37 13.87
C CYS A 101 -0.28 2.90 15.33
N HIS A 102 0.85 3.08 16.01
CA HIS A 102 1.00 2.84 17.43
C HIS A 102 1.51 4.05 18.18
N TYR A 103 1.01 4.24 19.41
CA TYR A 103 1.57 5.25 20.28
C TYR A 103 2.80 4.75 21.05
N ASN A 104 3.87 5.54 21.07
CA ASN A 104 5.08 5.22 21.81
C ASN A 104 4.93 5.56 23.30
N GLU A 105 4.30 4.65 24.05
CA GLU A 105 4.15 4.74 25.51
C GLU A 105 5.26 3.99 26.27
N GLY A 106 6.40 3.71 25.63
CA GLY A 106 7.43 2.82 26.21
C GLY A 106 6.99 1.35 26.28
N ARG A 107 5.82 1.02 25.73
CA ARG A 107 5.26 -0.34 25.60
C ARG A 107 5.27 -0.82 24.15
N VAL A 108 6.16 -0.24 23.36
CA VAL A 108 6.17 -0.40 21.92
C VAL A 108 6.65 -1.81 21.62
N LEU A 109 5.63 -2.66 21.52
CA LEU A 109 5.64 -3.99 20.94
C LEU A 109 6.14 -5.11 21.87
N LEU A 110 5.19 -5.65 22.64
CA LEU A 110 5.28 -6.97 23.30
C LEU A 110 4.38 -8.01 22.60
N THR A 111 4.17 -7.87 21.29
CA THR A 111 3.09 -8.59 20.57
C THR A 111 3.56 -9.40 19.37
N ASP A 112 4.87 -9.42 19.07
CA ASP A 112 5.41 -10.27 18.00
C ASP A 112 5.56 -11.74 18.47
N GLU A 113 5.73 -11.99 19.77
CA GLU A 113 5.74 -13.37 20.30
C GLU A 113 4.44 -14.13 19.96
N ASP A 114 3.33 -13.42 19.83
CA ASP A 114 2.03 -13.97 19.42
C ASP A 114 1.69 -13.74 17.93
N GLY A 115 2.56 -13.11 17.14
CA GLY A 115 2.38 -12.86 15.70
C GLY A 115 1.11 -12.08 15.33
N MET A 116 0.49 -11.33 16.27
CA MET A 116 -0.82 -10.71 16.03
C MET A 116 -0.79 -9.63 14.96
N TYR A 117 0.32 -8.89 14.83
CA TYR A 117 0.46 -7.89 13.77
C TYR A 117 0.75 -8.53 12.42
N ASN A 118 1.27 -9.76 12.38
CA ASN A 118 1.59 -10.44 11.14
C ASN A 118 0.30 -10.76 10.37
N ASP A 119 -0.74 -11.23 11.06
CA ASP A 119 -2.08 -11.43 10.49
C ASP A 119 -2.66 -10.12 9.92
N PHE A 120 -2.50 -9.00 10.64
CA PHE A 120 -2.91 -7.69 10.14
C PHE A 120 -2.14 -7.28 8.88
N ILE A 121 -0.81 -7.38 8.88
CA ILE A 121 0.02 -6.96 7.75
C ILE A 121 -0.28 -7.83 6.53
N MET A 122 -0.45 -9.14 6.69
CA MET A 122 -0.83 -10.05 5.60
C MET A 122 -2.18 -9.67 4.99
N GLU A 123 -3.22 -9.49 5.83
CA GLU A 123 -4.55 -9.11 5.34
C GLU A 123 -4.52 -7.71 4.70
N ALA A 124 -3.76 -6.77 5.28
CA ALA A 124 -3.58 -5.43 4.72
C ALA A 124 -2.92 -5.49 3.34
N CYS A 125 -1.84 -6.25 3.18
CA CYS A 125 -1.17 -6.43 1.90
C CYS A 125 -2.12 -7.05 0.87
N LYS A 126 -2.93 -8.04 1.27
CA LYS A 126 -3.92 -8.66 0.41
C LYS A 126 -4.94 -7.65 -0.12
N VAL A 127 -5.50 -6.78 0.74
CA VAL A 127 -6.57 -5.85 0.35
C VAL A 127 -6.07 -4.56 -0.32
N THR A 128 -4.78 -4.24 -0.21
CA THR A 128 -4.19 -3.03 -0.83
C THR A 128 -3.19 -3.32 -1.93
N GLY A 129 -2.87 -4.59 -2.21
CA GLY A 129 -1.78 -4.94 -3.10
C GLY A 129 -0.41 -4.50 -2.58
N GLY A 130 -0.21 -4.51 -1.25
CA GLY A 130 1.07 -4.18 -0.62
C GLY A 130 1.27 -2.70 -0.24
N ASN A 131 0.26 -1.84 -0.39
CA ASN A 131 0.29 -0.45 0.10
C ASN A 131 -0.01 -0.40 1.60
N VAL A 132 0.97 -0.81 2.41
CA VAL A 132 0.85 -0.92 3.88
C VAL A 132 2.01 -0.20 4.55
N PHE A 133 1.71 0.61 5.55
CA PHE A 133 2.71 1.28 6.37
C PHE A 133 2.49 1.00 7.85
N VAL A 134 3.58 1.05 8.61
CA VAL A 134 3.57 1.05 10.06
C VAL A 134 4.10 2.39 10.54
N ALA A 135 3.39 3.06 11.44
CA ALA A 135 3.84 4.30 12.05
C ALA A 135 3.92 4.20 13.57
N LEU A 136 4.93 4.85 14.13
CA LEU A 136 5.13 4.98 15.56
C LEU A 136 5.22 6.45 15.97
N ALA A 137 4.40 6.86 16.94
CA ALA A 137 4.31 8.25 17.38
C ALA A 137 3.98 8.35 18.88
N PRO A 138 4.48 9.27 19.69
CA PRO A 138 5.37 10.33 19.34
C PRO A 138 6.80 9.78 19.45
N VAL A 139 7.55 9.93 18.37
CA VAL A 139 8.97 9.61 18.35
C VAL A 139 9.69 10.81 17.77
N SER A 140 10.75 11.25 18.45
CA SER A 140 11.63 12.26 17.89
C SER A 140 12.40 11.66 16.72
N THR A 141 12.26 12.27 15.56
CA THR A 141 12.98 11.93 14.33
C THR A 141 13.51 13.22 13.69
N SER A 142 14.53 13.11 12.86
CA SER A 142 14.96 14.23 12.02
C SER A 142 13.89 14.54 10.97
N ALA A 143 13.84 15.79 10.49
CA ALA A 143 12.85 16.20 9.50
C ALA A 143 12.98 15.44 8.16
N THR A 144 14.21 15.04 7.81
CA THR A 144 14.52 14.33 6.55
C THR A 144 14.49 12.82 6.69
N SER A 145 14.46 12.30 7.92
CA SER A 145 14.44 10.86 8.19
C SER A 145 13.01 10.32 8.22
N LEU A 146 12.78 9.19 7.53
CA LEU A 146 11.50 8.48 7.58
C LEU A 146 11.24 7.85 8.95
N ALA A 147 12.29 7.30 9.59
CA ALA A 147 12.21 6.65 10.88
C ALA A 147 13.42 6.96 11.78
N ASN A 148 13.24 6.75 13.08
CA ASN A 148 14.33 6.69 14.04
C ASN A 148 15.00 5.32 13.96
N GLU A 149 16.08 5.24 13.18
CA GLU A 149 16.86 4.02 12.92
C GLU A 149 17.27 3.26 14.19
N THR A 150 17.74 4.00 15.20
CA THR A 150 18.16 3.44 16.48
C THR A 150 17.00 2.76 17.19
N LEU A 151 15.83 3.40 17.20
CA LEU A 151 14.62 2.83 17.79
C LEU A 151 14.16 1.59 17.04
N VAL A 152 14.09 1.63 15.71
CA VAL A 152 13.68 0.48 14.89
C VAL A 152 14.61 -0.71 15.13
N THR A 153 15.92 -0.47 15.15
CA THR A 153 16.93 -1.51 15.43
C THR A 153 16.74 -2.10 16.82
N ALA A 154 16.53 -1.28 17.85
CA ALA A 154 16.28 -1.75 19.20
C ALA A 154 15.00 -2.59 19.30
N LEU A 155 13.93 -2.18 18.62
CA LEU A 155 12.68 -2.94 18.56
C LEU A 155 12.88 -4.29 17.87
N ALA A 156 13.55 -4.32 16.73
CA ALA A 156 13.80 -5.54 15.98
C ALA A 156 14.58 -6.57 16.78
N TYR A 157 15.73 -6.18 17.35
CA TYR A 157 16.65 -7.12 18.00
C TYR A 157 16.35 -7.35 19.47
N SER A 158 16.11 -6.28 20.23
CA SER A 158 15.86 -6.40 21.68
C SER A 158 14.40 -6.63 22.01
N GLY A 159 13.48 -6.15 21.16
CA GLY A 159 12.04 -6.35 21.30
C GLY A 159 11.50 -7.61 20.60
N GLY A 160 12.36 -8.36 19.92
CA GLY A 160 11.98 -9.57 19.17
C GLY A 160 11.09 -9.28 17.96
N GLN A 161 11.19 -8.09 17.36
CA GLN A 161 10.28 -7.56 16.33
C GLN A 161 10.87 -7.67 14.91
N GLN A 162 11.38 -8.83 14.49
CA GLN A 162 12.18 -8.91 13.25
C GLN A 162 11.38 -8.49 12.00
N GLY A 163 10.07 -8.69 11.98
CA GLY A 163 9.19 -8.22 10.90
C GLY A 163 9.23 -6.70 10.68
N LEU A 164 9.44 -5.91 11.73
CA LEU A 164 9.54 -4.45 11.61
C LEU A 164 10.80 -4.00 10.89
N LEU A 165 11.91 -4.72 11.07
CA LEU A 165 13.14 -4.42 10.36
C LEU A 165 12.93 -4.57 8.85
N SER A 166 12.22 -5.62 8.42
CA SER A 166 11.92 -5.85 7.01
C SER A 166 10.99 -4.78 6.41
N ILE A 167 9.97 -4.34 7.16
CA ILE A 167 9.10 -3.22 6.76
C ILE A 167 9.90 -1.91 6.67
N HIS A 168 10.80 -1.70 7.62
CA HIS A 168 11.67 -0.52 7.66
C HIS A 168 12.66 -0.48 6.48
N MET A 169 13.31 -1.60 6.16
CA MET A 169 14.22 -1.70 5.01
C MET A 169 13.52 -1.41 3.67
N GLN A 170 12.21 -1.66 3.60
CA GLN A 170 11.36 -1.31 2.46
C GLN A 170 10.81 0.14 2.53
N LYS A 171 11.29 0.96 3.47
CA LYS A 171 10.89 2.36 3.71
C LYS A 171 9.40 2.53 4.04
N ARG A 172 8.80 1.53 4.67
CA ARG A 172 7.38 1.46 5.03
C ARG A 172 7.11 1.59 6.52
N PHE A 173 8.18 1.76 7.31
CA PHE A 173 8.12 2.08 8.73
C PHE A 173 8.39 3.57 8.93
N LEU A 174 7.50 4.28 9.60
CA LEU A 174 7.58 5.72 9.83
C LEU A 174 7.61 6.00 11.33
N THR A 175 8.37 7.03 11.73
CA THR A 175 8.30 7.53 13.11
C THR A 175 8.10 9.03 13.10
N TRP A 176 7.13 9.55 13.85
CA TRP A 176 6.94 11.00 13.92
C TRP A 176 6.51 11.45 15.31
N ASN A 177 6.74 12.72 15.62
CA ASN A 177 6.37 13.28 16.92
C ASN A 177 4.88 13.69 16.95
N LYS A 178 4.54 14.77 16.25
CA LYS A 178 3.19 15.34 16.23
C LYS A 178 2.45 15.07 14.91
N ALA A 179 3.17 15.14 13.80
CA ALA A 179 2.67 14.99 12.44
C ALA A 179 3.82 14.45 11.56
N PRO A 180 3.50 13.82 10.41
CA PRO A 180 4.52 13.40 9.46
C PRO A 180 5.34 14.61 8.95
N SER A 181 6.62 14.39 8.72
CA SER A 181 7.48 15.35 8.01
C SER A 181 7.19 15.35 6.50
N GLU A 182 7.69 16.36 5.79
CA GLU A 182 7.53 16.47 4.34
C GLU A 182 8.04 15.22 3.59
N ALA A 183 9.21 14.69 3.98
CA ALA A 183 9.75 13.45 3.40
C ALA A 183 8.84 12.23 3.63
N GLN A 184 8.16 12.18 4.79
CA GLN A 184 7.21 11.10 5.10
C GLN A 184 5.91 11.25 4.31
N VAL A 185 5.44 12.49 4.12
CA VAL A 185 4.27 12.80 3.28
C VAL A 185 4.55 12.41 1.83
N GLU A 186 5.73 12.75 1.30
CA GLU A 186 6.15 12.37 -0.05
C GLU A 186 6.18 10.84 -0.21
N CYS A 187 6.70 10.12 0.77
CA CYS A 187 6.71 8.65 0.78
C CYS A 187 5.29 8.05 0.77
N LEU A 188 4.37 8.60 1.57
CA LEU A 188 2.98 8.15 1.60
C LEU A 188 2.27 8.43 0.27
N ARG A 189 2.51 9.60 -0.34
CA ARG A 189 1.95 9.94 -1.67
C ARG A 189 2.50 9.04 -2.76
N ALA A 190 3.80 8.78 -2.77
CA ALA A 190 4.42 7.89 -3.74
C ALA A 190 3.77 6.49 -3.74
N ALA A 191 3.36 5.98 -2.58
CA ALA A 191 2.61 4.72 -2.47
C ALA A 191 1.17 4.83 -2.98
N LEU A 192 0.46 5.91 -2.65
CA LEU A 192 -0.91 6.16 -3.13
C LEU A 192 -0.96 6.29 -4.67
N ASP A 193 0.04 6.93 -5.26
CA ASP A 193 0.17 7.11 -6.71
C ASP A 193 0.64 5.85 -7.45
N GLY A 194 0.96 4.76 -6.73
CA GLY A 194 1.50 3.52 -7.31
C GLY A 194 2.93 3.63 -7.83
N SER A 195 3.63 4.72 -7.50
CA SER A 195 5.03 4.96 -7.93
C SER A 195 6.07 4.23 -7.07
N MET A 196 5.63 3.60 -5.98
CA MET A 196 6.49 2.86 -5.07
C MET A 196 6.14 1.38 -5.07
N GLU A 197 7.17 0.53 -5.07
CA GLU A 197 7.01 -0.92 -5.08
C GLU A 197 6.12 -1.42 -3.93
N PRO A 198 5.20 -2.36 -4.18
CA PRO A 198 4.41 -3.02 -3.15
C PRO A 198 5.27 -3.58 -2.01
N LEU A 199 4.76 -3.52 -0.78
CA LEU A 199 5.39 -4.22 0.34
C LEU A 199 5.42 -5.72 0.04
N SER A 200 6.63 -6.28 -0.06
CA SER A 200 6.84 -7.72 -0.06
C SER A 200 6.71 -8.22 1.37
N VAL A 201 5.75 -9.12 1.62
CA VAL A 201 5.51 -9.67 2.95
C VAL A 201 6.80 -10.36 3.45
N PRO A 202 7.38 -9.93 4.59
CA PRO A 202 8.62 -10.50 5.09
C PRO A 202 8.49 -11.99 5.41
N GLU A 203 9.55 -12.77 5.20
CA GLU A 203 9.57 -14.20 5.56
C GLU A 203 9.31 -14.42 7.06
N SER A 204 9.83 -13.53 7.92
CA SER A 204 9.52 -13.55 9.36
C SER A 204 8.03 -13.41 9.67
N VAL A 205 7.28 -12.66 8.86
CA VAL A 205 5.82 -12.54 8.99
C VAL A 205 5.14 -13.86 8.58
N LEU A 206 5.68 -14.56 7.58
CA LEU A 206 5.17 -15.84 7.10
C LEU A 206 5.46 -16.99 8.08
N GLU A 207 6.67 -17.10 8.60
CA GLU A 207 7.09 -18.18 9.51
C GLU A 207 6.24 -18.23 10.79
N HIS A 208 5.86 -17.07 11.33
CA HIS A 208 4.97 -16.98 12.50
C HIS A 208 3.52 -17.39 12.20
N SER A 209 3.09 -17.32 10.94
CA SER A 209 1.77 -17.75 10.51
C SER A 209 1.71 -19.27 10.26
N GLU A 210 2.77 -19.84 9.67
CA GLU A 210 2.84 -21.27 9.32
C GLU A 210 3.11 -22.17 10.52
N GLY A 211 3.86 -21.70 11.53
CA GLY A 211 4.13 -22.43 12.78
C GLY A 211 2.88 -22.76 13.62
N ARG A 212 1.69 -22.27 13.23
CA ARG A 212 0.40 -22.52 13.90
C ARG A 212 -0.52 -23.47 13.16
N GLN A 213 -0.24 -23.79 11.89
CA GLN A 213 -0.99 -24.80 11.15
C GLN A 213 -0.07 -25.96 10.82
N GLY A 214 -0.14 -27.00 11.65
CA GLY A 214 0.31 -28.32 11.23
C GLY A 214 -0.44 -28.72 9.96
N GLY A 215 0.23 -28.63 8.82
CA GLY A 215 -0.21 -29.22 7.56
C GLY A 215 -0.36 -28.22 6.40
N ARG A 216 0.62 -28.25 5.49
CA ARG A 216 0.53 -28.01 4.04
C ARG A 216 -0.57 -27.05 3.57
N ALA A 217 -0.19 -25.90 3.01
CA ALA A 217 0.12 -25.77 1.57
C ALA A 217 0.14 -24.32 1.06
N SER A 218 0.99 -24.16 0.04
CA SER A 218 0.82 -23.33 -1.16
C SER A 218 1.25 -21.86 -1.09
N PHE A 219 2.48 -21.64 -1.53
CA PHE A 219 3.00 -20.40 -2.10
C PHE A 219 1.96 -19.70 -2.99
N CYS A 220 1.66 -18.44 -2.66
CA CYS A 220 1.12 -17.48 -3.63
C CYS A 220 2.30 -16.82 -4.34
N ASN A 221 2.54 -17.21 -5.59
CA ASN A 221 3.27 -16.39 -6.54
C ASN A 221 2.49 -15.09 -6.74
N ILE A 222 3.07 -13.96 -6.32
CA ILE A 222 2.64 -12.65 -6.79
C ILE A 222 3.33 -12.47 -8.16
N LEU A 223 2.53 -12.57 -9.23
CA LEU A 223 2.89 -12.17 -10.59
C LEU A 223 2.65 -10.68 -10.77
#